data_AF-A0A7C3Y9S5-F1
#
_entry.id   AF-A0A7C3Y9S5-F1
#
_cell.length_a   1.000
_cell.length_b   1.000
_cell.length_c   1.000
_cell.angle_alpha   90.00
_cell.angle_beta   90.00
_cell.angle_gamma   90.00
#
_symmetry.space_group_name_H-M   'P 1'
#
loop_
_entity.id
_entity.type
_entity.pdbx_description
1 polymer ?
#
loop_
_entity_poly.entity_id
_entity_poly.type
_entity_poly.pdbx_seq_one_letter_code
_entity_poly.pdbx_strand_id
1 'polypeptide(L)'
;MGGIKIYIPDELEQRFRRAAMKLYGYGKGSLSIASEKAFTAWLSQVSEALDTVESIEDPVETIYGMLSHVKRSGVELQHEAKGIRTKRALEYRNAA
;
A
#
# COMPACT_ATOMS: atom_id res chain seq x y z
N MET A 1 24.67 -14.30 9.96
CA MET A 1 23.75 -13.52 9.09
C MET A 1 22.83 -14.50 8.38
N GLY A 2 21.54 -14.18 8.28
CA GLY A 2 20.63 -14.91 7.40
C GLY A 2 20.90 -14.57 5.93
N GLY A 3 20.53 -15.47 5.03
CA GLY A 3 20.63 -15.24 3.59
C GLY A 3 19.31 -15.60 2.92
N ILE A 4 18.89 -14.79 1.95
CA ILE A 4 17.72 -15.05 1.11
C ILE A 4 18.15 -15.12 -0.35
N LYS A 5 17.60 -16.08 -1.09
CA LYS A 5 17.79 -16.17 -2.54
C LYS A 5 16.64 -15.42 -3.22
N ILE A 6 16.98 -14.43 -4.03
CA ILE A 6 16.01 -13.57 -4.70
C ILE A 6 16.22 -13.69 -6.21
N TYR A 7 15.13 -13.76 -6.95
CA TYR A 7 15.13 -13.67 -8.41
C TYR A 7 14.42 -12.37 -8.80
N ILE A 8 15.10 -11.55 -9.57
CA ILE A 8 14.61 -10.28 -10.13
C ILE A 8 15.00 -10.21 -11.61
N PRO A 9 14.35 -9.36 -12.41
CA PRO A 9 14.76 -9.16 -13.80
C PRO A 9 16.23 -8.76 -13.92
N ASP A 10 16.93 -9.33 -14.90
CA ASP A 10 18.39 -9.13 -15.09
C ASP A 10 18.78 -7.66 -15.22
N GLU A 11 17.94 -6.85 -15.89
CA GLU A 11 18.19 -5.42 -16.04
C GLU A 11 18.21 -4.70 -14.68
N LEU A 12 17.29 -5.06 -13.79
CA LEU A 12 17.20 -4.48 -12.45
C LEU A 12 18.40 -4.90 -11.59
N GLU A 13 18.78 -6.18 -11.66
CA GLU A 13 19.96 -6.72 -10.99
C GLU A 13 21.22 -5.96 -11.40
N GLN A 14 21.46 -5.79 -12.70
CA GLN A 14 22.65 -5.10 -13.19
C GLN A 14 22.67 -3.63 -12.80
N ARG A 15 21.52 -2.96 -12.79
CA ARG A 15 21.41 -1.57 -12.34
C ARG A 15 21.72 -1.45 -10.86
N PHE A 16 21.14 -2.33 -10.03
CA PHE A 16 21.39 -2.38 -8.60
C PHE A 16 22.86 -2.65 -8.28
N ARG A 17 23.46 -3.66 -8.92
CA ARG A 17 24.88 -4.01 -8.75
C ARG A 17 25.80 -2.86 -9.10
N ARG A 18 25.59 -2.21 -10.25
CA ARG A 18 26.40 -1.05 -10.67
C ARG A 18 26.28 0.10 -9.67
N ALA A 19 25.08 0.39 -9.17
CA ALA A 19 24.88 1.43 -8.17
C ALA A 19 25.58 1.08 -6.85
N ALA A 20 25.39 -0.14 -6.35
CA ALA A 20 26.01 -0.62 -5.12
C ALA A 20 27.55 -0.54 -5.19
N MET A 21 28.14 -0.96 -6.31
CA MET A 21 29.59 -0.92 -6.50
C MET A 21 30.12 0.52 -6.65
N LYS A 22 29.39 1.40 -7.34
CA LYS A 22 29.76 2.83 -7.42
C LYS A 22 29.74 3.51 -6.06
N LEU A 23 28.79 3.14 -5.19
CA LEU A 23 28.58 3.81 -3.91
C LEU A 23 29.46 3.23 -2.78
N TYR A 24 29.67 1.91 -2.77
CA TYR A 24 30.33 1.19 -1.68
C TYR A 24 31.64 0.49 -2.10
N GLY A 25 32.05 0.68 -3.36
CA GLY A 25 33.28 0.10 -3.91
C GLY A 25 33.09 -1.26 -4.58
N TYR A 26 34.14 -1.68 -5.28
CA TYR A 26 34.14 -2.89 -6.12
C TYR A 26 34.55 -4.16 -5.36
N GLY A 27 34.76 -4.06 -4.04
CA GLY A 27 35.14 -5.18 -3.18
C GLY A 27 33.98 -6.08 -2.77
N LYS A 28 34.29 -7.10 -1.95
CA LYS A 28 33.27 -7.96 -1.34
C LYS A 28 32.37 -7.15 -0.41
N GLY A 29 31.06 -7.39 -0.47
CA GLY A 29 30.08 -6.86 0.48
C GLY A 29 29.30 -5.63 0.01
N SER A 30 29.66 -4.98 -1.10
CA SER A 30 28.92 -3.81 -1.62
C SER A 30 27.44 -4.12 -1.89
N LEU A 31 27.15 -5.29 -2.47
CA LEU A 31 25.78 -5.77 -2.65
C LEU A 31 25.07 -6.01 -1.32
N SER A 32 25.74 -6.61 -0.34
CA SER A 32 25.14 -6.88 0.98
C SER A 32 24.78 -5.58 1.70
N ILE A 33 25.67 -4.58 1.69
CA ILE A 33 25.43 -3.26 2.27
C ILE A 33 24.26 -2.58 1.57
N ALA A 34 24.24 -2.59 0.23
CA ALA A 34 23.15 -2.00 -0.53
C ALA A 34 21.81 -2.70 -0.26
N SER A 35 21.80 -4.03 -0.18
CA SER A 35 20.60 -4.81 0.12
C SER A 35 20.07 -4.54 1.51
N GLU A 36 20.94 -4.49 2.52
CA GLU A 36 20.57 -4.14 3.89
C GLU A 36 19.91 -2.75 3.94
N LYS A 37 20.52 -1.74 3.32
CA LYS A 37 19.92 -0.40 3.26
C LYS A 37 18.58 -0.38 2.52
N ALA A 38 18.46 -1.12 1.42
CA ALA A 38 17.23 -1.19 0.65
C ALA A 38 16.11 -1.87 1.44
N PHE A 39 16.41 -2.98 2.12
CA PHE A 39 15.44 -3.68 2.97
C PHE A 39 15.03 -2.83 4.16
N THR A 40 15.97 -2.18 4.84
CA THR A 40 15.65 -1.27 5.94
C THR A 40 14.75 -0.12 5.47
N ALA A 41 15.08 0.53 4.35
CA ALA A 41 14.27 1.61 3.80
C ALA A 41 12.86 1.14 3.40
N TRP A 42 12.75 -0.03 2.77
CA TRP A 42 11.47 -0.63 2.41
C TRP A 42 10.65 -0.98 3.66
N LEU A 43 11.27 -1.60 4.67
CA LEU A 43 10.61 -1.90 5.94
C LEU A 43 10.15 -0.63 6.65
N SER A 44 10.94 0.44 6.66
CA SER A 44 10.49 1.73 7.24
C SER A 44 9.28 2.31 6.50
N GLN A 45 9.26 2.24 5.17
CA GLN A 45 8.11 2.69 4.38
C GLN A 45 6.86 1.84 4.63
N VAL A 46 7.03 0.54 4.84
CA VAL A 46 5.93 -0.40 5.03
C VAL A 46 5.48 -0.47 6.49
N SER A 47 6.36 -0.23 7.47
CA SER A 47 6.03 -0.22 8.90
C SER A 47 4.99 0.84 9.21
N GLU A 48 5.11 2.07 8.66
CA GLU A 48 4.06 3.09 8.85
C GLU A 48 2.69 2.60 8.37
N ALA A 49 2.64 1.87 7.25
CA ALA A 49 1.40 1.30 6.73
C ALA A 49 0.92 0.07 7.52
N LEU A 50 1.83 -0.81 7.95
CA LEU A 50 1.51 -2.02 8.71
C LEU A 50 1.13 -1.71 10.15
N ASP A 51 1.86 -0.83 10.83
CA ASP A 51 1.54 -0.38 12.21
C ASP A 51 0.18 0.31 12.25
N THR A 52 -0.20 1.06 11.19
CA THR A 52 -1.54 1.64 11.07
C THR A 52 -2.63 0.57 10.94
N VAL A 53 -2.32 -0.60 10.36
CA VAL A 53 -3.27 -1.70 10.17
C VAL A 53 -3.28 -2.63 11.39
N GLU A 54 -2.14 -2.93 12.00
CA GLU A 54 -2.01 -3.72 13.22
C GLU A 54 -2.54 -2.97 14.45
N SER A 55 -2.47 -1.63 14.47
CA SER A 55 -3.07 -0.80 15.52
C SER A 55 -4.61 -0.78 15.48
N ILE A 56 -5.23 -1.38 14.46
CA ILE A 56 -6.67 -1.52 14.37
C ILE A 56 -7.03 -2.95 14.78
N GLU A 57 -7.21 -3.14 16.09
CA GLU A 57 -7.55 -4.43 16.70
C GLU A 57 -8.82 -5.05 16.10
N ASP A 58 -9.79 -4.20 15.73
CA ASP A 58 -10.95 -4.57 14.91
C ASP A 58 -11.30 -3.46 13.91
N PRO A 59 -10.97 -3.65 12.60
CA PRO A 59 -11.24 -2.64 11.58
C PRO A 59 -12.72 -2.50 11.26
N VAL A 60 -13.51 -3.56 11.48
CA VAL A 60 -14.95 -3.51 11.30
C VAL A 60 -15.56 -2.66 12.40
N GLU A 61 -15.21 -2.91 13.66
CA GLU A 61 -15.72 -2.15 14.79
C GLU A 61 -15.27 -0.68 14.78
N THR A 62 -14.05 -0.42 14.32
CA THR A 62 -13.53 0.95 14.14
C THR A 62 -14.39 1.73 13.14
N ILE A 63 -14.73 1.12 12.00
CA ILE A 63 -15.62 1.74 11.00
C ILE A 63 -17.02 1.96 11.59
N TYR A 64 -17.56 0.98 12.34
CA TYR A 64 -18.85 1.14 13.02
C TYR A 64 -18.83 2.29 14.04
N GLY A 65 -17.77 2.41 14.84
CA GLY A 65 -17.57 3.51 15.78
C GLY A 65 -17.49 4.87 15.09
N MET A 66 -16.72 4.98 14.01
CA MET A 66 -16.64 6.20 13.19
C MET A 66 -18.01 6.60 12.61
N LEU A 67 -18.83 5.62 12.22
CA LEU A 67 -20.17 5.84 11.66
C LEU A 67 -21.29 5.91 12.70
N SER A 68 -20.98 5.88 14.01
CA SER A 68 -21.98 5.88 15.09
C SER A 68 -22.91 7.11 15.10
N HIS A 69 -22.47 8.23 14.54
CA HIS A 69 -23.28 9.45 14.38
C HIS A 69 -24.30 9.35 13.24
N VAL A 70 -24.15 8.37 12.34
CA VAL A 70 -25.07 8.13 11.23
C VAL A 70 -26.26 7.32 11.74
N LYS A 71 -27.40 8.00 11.93
CA LYS A 71 -28.63 7.40 12.47
C LYS A 71 -29.38 6.48 11.48
N ARG A 72 -28.86 6.30 10.27
CA ARG A 72 -29.48 5.49 9.20
C ARG A 72 -28.83 4.12 9.17
N SER A 73 -29.65 3.09 8.98
CA SER A 73 -29.18 1.72 8.77
C SER A 73 -28.44 1.57 7.44
N GLY A 74 -27.60 0.55 7.34
CA GLY A 74 -26.89 0.23 6.09
C GLY A 74 -27.84 -0.02 4.91
N VAL A 75 -29.01 -0.61 5.16
CA VAL A 75 -30.04 -0.86 4.14
C VAL A 75 -30.65 0.45 3.63
N GLU A 76 -30.93 1.41 4.53
CA GLU A 76 -31.44 2.72 4.13
C GLU A 76 -30.42 3.49 3.28
N LEU A 77 -29.14 3.46 3.68
CA LEU A 77 -28.07 4.09 2.91
C LEU A 77 -27.90 3.43 1.53
N GLN A 78 -28.11 2.11 1.41
CA GLN A 78 -28.08 1.41 0.12
C GLN A 78 -29.23 1.83 -0.80
N HIS A 79 -30.44 2.00 -0.27
CA HIS A 79 -31.58 2.51 -1.04
C HIS A 79 -31.34 3.95 -1.53
N GLU A 80 -30.82 4.80 -0.66
CA GLU A 80 -30.45 6.18 -1.03
C GLU A 80 -29.37 6.20 -2.12
N ALA A 81 -28.33 5.38 -1.99
CA ALA A 81 -27.27 5.25 -2.99
C ALA A 81 -27.82 4.81 -4.36
N LYS A 82 -28.80 3.89 -4.38
CA LYS A 82 -29.49 3.48 -5.61
C LYS A 82 -30.25 4.64 -6.25
N GLY A 83 -30.94 5.46 -5.45
CA GLY A 83 -31.61 6.67 -5.91
C GLY A 83 -30.64 7.68 -6.54
N ILE A 84 -29.52 7.97 -5.86
CA ILE A 84 -28.47 8.88 -6.36
C ILE A 84 -27.90 8.39 -7.69
N ARG A 85 -27.60 7.09 -7.82
CA ARG A 85 -27.08 6.50 -9.07
C ARG A 85 -28.06 6.63 -10.22
N THR A 86 -29.35 6.39 -9.97
CA THR A 86 -30.42 6.52 -10.98
C THR A 86 -30.58 7.96 -11.45
N LYS A 87 -30.57 8.93 -10.51
CA LYS A 87 -30.62 10.35 -10.82
C LYS A 87 -29.43 10.80 -11.66
N ARG A 88 -28.21 10.40 -11.28
CA ARG A 88 -27.00 10.71 -12.06
C ARG A 88 -27.06 10.12 -13.47
N ALA A 89 -27.53 8.89 -13.62
CA ALA A 89 -27.69 8.27 -14.94
C ALA A 89 -28.66 9.04 -15.85
N LEU A 90 -29.75 9.57 -15.28
CA LEU A 90 -30.70 10.44 -15.99
C LEU A 90 -30.08 11.79 -16.35
N GLU A 91 -29.32 12.42 -15.45
CA GLU A 91 -28.61 13.67 -15.71
C GLU A 91 -27.61 13.51 -16.86
N TYR A 92 -26.80 12.45 -16.88
CA TYR A 92 -25.89 12.15 -17.99
C TYR A 92 -26.62 11.91 -19.30
N ARG A 93 -27.77 11.22 -19.27
CA ARG A 93 -28.57 10.95 -20.46
C ARG A 93 -29.22 12.22 -21.04
N ASN A 94 -29.54 13.20 -20.19
CA ASN A 94 -30.15 14.45 -20.62
C ASN A 94 -29.12 15.52 -21.05
N ALA A 95 -27.83 15.29 -20.77
CA ALA A 95 -26.72 16.16 -21.15
C ALA A 95 -26.01 15.71 -22.45
N ALA A 96 -26.44 14.60 -23.05
CA ALA A 96 -25.98 14.07 -24.34
C ALA A 96 -27.05 14.31 -25.42
#